data_AF-A0A2Z5G5S3-F1
#
_entry.id   AF-A0A2Z5G5S3-F1
#
_cell.length_a   1.000
_cell.length_b   1.000
_cell.length_c   1.000
_cell.angle_alpha   90.00
_cell.angle_beta   90.00
_cell.angle_gamma   90.00
#
_symmetry.space_group_name_H-M   'P 1'
#
loop_
_entity.id
_entity.type
_entity.pdbx_description
1 polymer ?
#
loop_
_entity_poly.entity_id
_entity_poly.type
_entity_poly.pdbx_seq_one_letter_code
_entity_poly.pdbx_strand_id
1 'polypeptide(L)'
;MKTIDDQIENPLARIKNYFKFWEGCIAGRTLSFCIGALLGAEMPSLPEEVQVEVRLHFSMLTQWFERTLKAGVKARTISLQGTIAAEAQMLIAVLHGAMLSARVTSNCDVFRSLSQAELNRISPAKH
;
A
#
# COMPACT_ATOMS: atom_id res chain seq x y z
N MET A 1 -6.49 -7.72 -6.84
CA MET A 1 -7.17 -6.88 -5.82
C MET A 1 -8.69 -7.08 -5.78
N LYS A 2 -9.32 -7.51 -6.89
CA LYS A 2 -10.74 -7.89 -6.93
C LYS A 2 -11.19 -8.76 -5.74
N THR A 3 -10.40 -9.76 -5.35
CA THR A 3 -10.68 -10.61 -4.16
C THR A 3 -10.82 -9.82 -2.85
N ILE A 4 -10.02 -8.78 -2.62
CA ILE A 4 -10.13 -7.92 -1.43
C ILE A 4 -11.42 -7.08 -1.53
N ASP A 5 -11.71 -6.55 -2.71
CA ASP A 5 -12.91 -5.73 -2.95
C ASP A 5 -14.20 -6.54 -2.73
N ASP A 6 -14.21 -7.80 -3.15
CA ASP A 6 -15.36 -8.72 -3.06
C ASP A 6 -15.61 -9.19 -1.62
N GLN A 7 -14.57 -9.28 -0.78
CA GLN A 7 -14.65 -9.83 0.58
C GLN A 7 -14.89 -8.77 1.67
N ILE A 8 -14.58 -7.50 1.39
CA ILE A 8 -14.58 -6.45 2.41
C ILE A 8 -15.41 -5.27 1.93
N GLU A 9 -16.53 -5.01 2.58
CA GLU A 9 -17.40 -3.89 2.21
C GLU A 9 -16.79 -2.53 2.58
N ASN A 10 -16.20 -2.41 3.78
CA ASN A 10 -15.68 -1.15 4.28
C ASN A 10 -14.36 -0.76 3.55
N PRO A 11 -14.29 0.39 2.86
CA PRO A 11 -13.10 0.76 2.08
C PRO A 11 -11.84 0.98 2.91
N LEU A 12 -11.95 1.58 4.10
CA LEU A 12 -10.81 1.70 5.01
C LEU A 12 -10.32 0.31 5.45
N ALA A 13 -11.23 -0.64 5.70
CA ALA A 13 -10.87 -2.00 6.03
C ALA A 13 -10.14 -2.73 4.89
N ARG A 14 -10.43 -2.43 3.62
CA ARG A 14 -9.69 -2.98 2.46
C ARG A 14 -8.21 -2.58 2.52
N ILE A 15 -7.96 -1.29 2.71
CA ILE A 15 -6.60 -0.74 2.84
C ILE A 15 -5.91 -1.37 4.05
N LYS A 16 -6.56 -1.39 5.21
CA LYS A 16 -6.03 -2.03 6.43
C LYS A 16 -5.65 -3.50 6.21
N ASN A 17 -6.50 -4.27 5.53
CA ASN A 17 -6.22 -5.69 5.26
C ASN A 17 -5.06 -5.88 4.29
N TYR A 18 -4.92 -5.01 3.29
CA TYR A 18 -3.78 -5.06 2.37
C TYR A 18 -2.45 -4.80 3.08
N PHE A 19 -2.40 -3.82 3.99
CA PHE A 19 -1.22 -3.60 4.83
C PHE A 19 -0.96 -4.77 5.79
N LYS A 20 -2.00 -5.32 6.42
CA LYS A 20 -1.88 -6.50 7.30
C LYS A 20 -1.39 -7.75 6.58
N PHE A 21 -1.79 -7.96 5.33
CA PHE A 21 -1.28 -9.05 4.50
C PHE A 21 0.25 -8.98 4.40
N TRP A 22 0.76 -7.79 4.06
CA TRP A 22 2.21 -7.56 3.96
C TRP A 22 2.91 -7.66 5.31
N GLU A 23 2.31 -7.15 6.38
CA GLU A 23 2.81 -7.33 7.75
C GLU A 23 3.00 -8.82 8.08
N GLY A 24 2.00 -9.66 7.76
CA GLY A 24 2.07 -11.10 7.96
C GLY A 24 3.16 -11.77 7.13
N CYS A 25 3.32 -11.38 5.85
CA CYS A 25 4.40 -11.89 5.00
C CYS A 25 5.80 -11.51 5.50
N ILE A 26 5.96 -10.29 6.04
CA ILE A 26 7.23 -9.81 6.60
C ILE A 26 7.53 -10.55 7.91
N ALA A 27 6.57 -10.64 8.82
CA ALA A 27 6.70 -11.36 10.09
C ALA A 27 7.01 -12.85 9.88
N GLY A 28 6.31 -13.49 8.93
CA GLY A 28 6.49 -14.90 8.58
C GLY A 28 7.70 -15.19 7.69
N ARG A 29 8.43 -14.15 7.23
CA ARG A 29 9.60 -14.26 6.33
C ARG A 29 9.33 -15.00 5.01
N THR A 30 8.07 -15.07 4.56
CA THR A 30 7.67 -15.80 3.34
C THR A 30 7.83 -14.96 2.08
N LEU A 31 7.29 -13.73 2.11
CA LEU A 31 7.38 -12.73 1.04
C LEU A 31 7.70 -11.38 1.68
N SER A 32 8.95 -11.20 2.12
CA SER A 32 9.34 -10.05 2.96
C SER A 32 9.38 -8.70 2.23
N PHE A 33 9.08 -8.65 0.93
CA PHE A 33 9.14 -7.41 0.13
C PHE A 33 8.40 -7.55 -1.20
N CYS A 34 7.87 -6.43 -1.70
CA CYS A 34 7.24 -6.35 -3.01
C CYS A 34 8.26 -6.46 -4.16
N ILE A 35 8.15 -7.47 -5.00
CA ILE A 35 9.06 -7.66 -6.15
C ILE A 35 9.04 -6.47 -7.12
N GLY A 36 7.87 -5.87 -7.35
CA GLY A 36 7.74 -4.69 -8.22
C GLY A 36 8.51 -3.50 -7.66
N ALA A 37 8.50 -3.30 -6.34
CA ALA A 37 9.29 -2.25 -5.70
C ALA A 37 10.80 -2.52 -5.76
N LEU A 38 11.22 -3.79 -5.67
CA LEU A 38 12.62 -4.17 -5.76
C LEU A 38 13.16 -3.93 -7.17
N LEU A 39 12.43 -4.38 -8.19
CA LEU A 39 12.76 -4.14 -9.59
C LEU A 39 12.67 -2.64 -9.93
N GLY A 40 11.70 -1.94 -9.33
CA GLY A 40 11.51 -0.49 -9.49
C GLY A 40 12.75 0.35 -9.15
N ALA A 41 13.58 -0.11 -8.21
CA ALA A 41 14.83 0.57 -7.85
C ALA A 41 15.90 0.50 -8.96
N GLU A 42 15.86 -0.55 -9.78
CA GLU A 42 16.86 -0.84 -10.82
C GLU A 42 16.31 -0.65 -12.24
N MET A 43 15.22 0.11 -12.40
CA MET A 43 14.50 0.29 -13.67
C MET A 43 15.40 0.52 -14.90
N PRO A 44 16.44 1.38 -14.86
CA PRO A 44 17.30 1.62 -16.03
C PRO A 44 18.10 0.39 -16.49
N SER A 45 18.32 -0.59 -15.60
CA SER A 45 19.10 -1.80 -15.87
C SER A 45 18.22 -3.00 -16.28
N LEU A 46 16.90 -2.85 -16.28
CA LEU A 46 15.97 -3.91 -16.64
C LEU A 46 15.70 -3.94 -18.15
N PRO A 47 15.44 -5.12 -18.74
CA PRO A 47 14.88 -5.24 -20.09
C PRO A 47 13.59 -4.42 -20.23
N GLU A 48 13.33 -3.88 -21.41
CA GLU A 48 12.20 -2.99 -21.67
C GLU A 48 10.86 -3.65 -21.31
N GLU A 49 10.70 -4.92 -21.65
CA GLU A 49 9.52 -5.72 -21.32
C GLU A 49 9.27 -5.80 -19.81
N VAL A 50 10.33 -5.90 -19.00
CA VAL A 50 10.21 -5.93 -17.53
C VAL A 50 9.87 -4.53 -17.00
N GLN A 51 10.44 -3.47 -17.58
CA GLN A 51 10.10 -2.10 -17.20
C GLN A 51 8.60 -1.81 -17.44
N VAL A 52 8.05 -2.30 -18.54
CA VAL A 52 6.61 -2.19 -18.84
C VAL A 52 5.79 -2.86 -17.75
N GLU A 53 6.11 -4.10 -17.38
CA GLU A 53 5.38 -4.82 -16.33
C GLU A 53 5.47 -4.15 -14.96
N VAL A 54 6.64 -3.62 -14.59
CA VAL A 54 6.80 -2.87 -13.33
C VAL A 54 5.92 -1.61 -13.34
N ARG A 55 5.89 -0.86 -14.45
CA ARG A 55 5.02 0.33 -14.58
C ARG A 55 3.54 -0.05 -14.52
N LEU A 56 3.14 -1.14 -15.17
CA LEU A 56 1.79 -1.67 -15.13
C LEU A 56 1.39 -2.06 -13.70
N HIS A 57 2.27 -2.76 -12.97
CA HIS A 57 2.04 -3.11 -11.57
C HIS A 57 1.77 -1.88 -10.69
N PHE A 58 2.62 -0.85 -10.78
CA PHE A 58 2.43 0.40 -10.01
C PHE A 58 1.16 1.15 -10.43
N SER A 59 0.84 1.17 -11.72
CA SER A 59 -0.40 1.79 -12.23
C SER A 59 -1.65 1.08 -11.70
N MET A 60 -1.68 -0.26 -11.73
CA MET A 60 -2.79 -1.05 -11.21
C MET A 60 -2.99 -0.85 -9.70
N LEU A 61 -1.90 -0.81 -8.94
CA LEU A 61 -1.95 -0.55 -7.50
C LEU A 61 -2.42 0.87 -7.19
N THR A 62 -1.93 1.86 -7.93
CA THR A 62 -2.38 3.26 -7.82
C THR A 62 -3.89 3.35 -8.06
N GLN A 63 -4.38 2.81 -9.17
CA GLN A 63 -5.79 2.87 -9.52
C GLN A 63 -6.68 2.17 -8.48
N TRP A 64 -6.21 1.07 -7.88
CA TRP A 64 -6.96 0.41 -6.81
C TRP A 64 -7.03 1.25 -5.54
N PHE A 65 -5.92 1.86 -5.12
CA PHE A 65 -5.96 2.79 -3.98
C PHE A 65 -6.86 3.98 -4.26
N GLU A 66 -6.76 4.61 -5.43
CA GLU A 66 -7.62 5.74 -5.81
C GLU A 66 -9.12 5.38 -5.76
N ARG A 67 -9.50 4.23 -6.34
CA ARG A 67 -10.89 3.76 -6.30
C ARG A 67 -11.36 3.48 -4.86
N THR A 68 -10.50 2.88 -4.04
CA THR A 68 -10.82 2.54 -2.65
C THR A 68 -10.94 3.78 -1.79
N LEU A 69 -10.03 4.75 -1.93
CA LEU A 69 -10.08 6.05 -1.27
C LEU A 69 -11.35 6.82 -1.66
N LYS A 70 -11.67 6.87 -2.95
CA LYS A 70 -12.90 7.51 -3.46
C LYS A 70 -14.15 6.90 -2.84
N ALA A 71 -14.21 5.57 -2.77
CA ALA A 71 -15.31 4.86 -2.11
C ALA A 71 -15.37 5.17 -0.61
N GLY A 72 -14.22 5.21 0.06
CA GLY A 72 -14.11 5.50 1.49
C GLY A 72 -14.57 6.90 1.86
N VAL A 73 -14.20 7.91 1.07
CA VAL A 73 -14.68 9.29 1.22
C VAL A 73 -16.20 9.36 1.04
N LYS A 74 -16.74 8.72 -0.01
CA LYS A 74 -18.19 8.67 -0.26
C LYS A 74 -18.94 8.02 0.91
N ALA A 75 -18.37 6.96 1.50
CA ALA A 75 -18.93 6.25 2.65
C ALA A 75 -18.60 6.90 4.01
N ARG A 76 -17.88 8.03 4.04
CA ARG A 76 -17.40 8.70 5.27
C ARG A 76 -16.57 7.80 6.19
N THR A 77 -15.91 6.79 5.63
CA THR A 77 -15.01 5.87 6.36
C THR A 77 -13.54 6.28 6.25
N ILE A 78 -13.23 7.26 5.40
CA ILE A 78 -11.89 7.80 5.15
C ILE A 78 -11.99 9.32 5.11
N SER A 79 -11.01 10.00 5.71
CA SER A 79 -10.82 11.46 5.64
C SER A 79 -9.47 11.74 5.00
N LEU A 80 -9.42 12.60 3.99
CA LEU A 80 -8.21 12.91 3.23
C LEU A 80 -7.69 14.30 3.57
N GLN A 81 -6.37 14.48 3.57
CA GLN A 81 -5.73 15.80 3.72
C GLN A 81 -5.39 16.41 2.37
N GLY A 82 -5.15 15.58 1.35
CA GLY A 82 -4.89 15.97 -0.03
C GLY A 82 -5.90 15.43 -1.04
N THR A 83 -5.51 15.47 -2.32
CA THR A 83 -6.30 14.87 -3.40
C THR A 83 -6.23 13.35 -3.34
N ILE A 84 -7.26 12.67 -3.86
CA ILE A 84 -7.28 11.19 -3.94
C ILE A 84 -6.00 10.62 -4.59
N ALA A 85 -5.52 11.26 -5.66
CA ALA A 85 -4.31 10.83 -6.36
C ALA A 85 -3.05 10.97 -5.50
N ALA A 86 -2.89 12.11 -4.81
CA ALA A 86 -1.74 12.32 -3.91
C ALA A 86 -1.76 11.34 -2.72
N GLU A 87 -2.94 11.10 -2.16
CA GLU A 87 -3.16 10.17 -1.05
C GLU A 87 -2.91 8.71 -1.46
N ALA A 88 -3.29 8.33 -2.69
CA ALA A 88 -2.96 7.02 -3.24
C ALA A 88 -1.44 6.82 -3.40
N GLN A 89 -0.74 7.83 -3.91
CA GLN A 89 0.73 7.80 -3.99
C GLN A 89 1.38 7.75 -2.59
N MET A 90 0.81 8.46 -1.61
CA MET A 90 1.28 8.40 -0.22
C MET A 90 1.17 6.98 0.35
N LEU A 91 0.04 6.30 0.15
CA LEU A 91 -0.13 4.91 0.58
C LEU A 91 0.90 3.96 -0.07
N ILE A 92 1.16 4.12 -1.37
CA ILE A 92 2.17 3.32 -2.08
C ILE A 92 3.58 3.60 -1.54
N ALA A 93 3.92 4.87 -1.34
CA ALA A 93 5.21 5.28 -0.82
C ALA A 93 5.44 4.74 0.60
N VAL A 94 4.45 4.89 1.49
CA VAL A 94 4.51 4.34 2.85
C VAL A 94 4.62 2.83 2.82
N LEU A 95 3.81 2.13 2.03
CA LEU A 95 3.86 0.66 1.93
C LEU A 95 5.26 0.16 1.58
N HIS A 96 5.85 0.66 0.50
CA HIS A 96 7.15 0.19 0.03
C HIS A 96 8.31 0.71 0.89
N GLY A 97 8.25 1.96 1.36
CA GLY A 97 9.26 2.52 2.26
C GLY A 97 9.29 1.83 3.62
N ALA A 98 8.12 1.46 4.14
CA ALA A 98 7.98 0.69 5.37
C ALA A 98 8.54 -0.74 5.21
N MET A 99 8.31 -1.40 4.06
CA MET A 99 8.92 -2.70 3.76
C MET A 99 10.44 -2.61 3.75
N LEU A 100 10.99 -1.56 3.13
CA LEU A 100 12.43 -1.36 3.02
C LEU A 100 13.05 -1.13 4.39
N SER A 101 12.45 -0.25 5.18
CA SER A 101 12.91 0.05 6.53
C SER A 101 12.87 -1.18 7.44
N ALA A 102 11.79 -1.97 7.38
CA ALA A 102 11.68 -3.22 8.13
C ALA A 102 12.72 -4.26 7.69
N ARG A 103 13.01 -4.36 6.39
CA ARG A 103 14.04 -5.26 5.85
C ARG A 103 15.44 -4.89 6.33
N VAL A 104 15.83 -3.62 6.21
CA VAL A 104 17.17 -3.13 6.60
C VAL A 104 17.40 -3.33 8.10
N THR A 105 16.36 -3.09 8.91
CA THR A 105 16.44 -3.22 10.37
C THR A 105 16.16 -4.63 10.89
N SER A 106 15.75 -5.56 10.01
CA SER A 106 15.23 -6.87 10.40
C SER A 106 14.11 -6.81 11.46
N ASN A 107 13.31 -5.74 11.44
CA ASN A 107 12.29 -5.45 12.44
C ASN A 107 10.92 -5.18 11.80
N CYS A 108 10.00 -6.15 11.92
CA CYS A 108 8.62 -6.02 11.42
C CYS A 108 7.83 -4.90 12.10
N ASP A 109 8.20 -4.50 13.32
CA ASP A 109 7.50 -3.44 14.06
C ASP A 109 7.68 -2.08 13.38
N VAL A 110 8.77 -1.89 12.63
CA VAL A 110 8.96 -0.69 11.81
C VAL A 110 7.90 -0.61 10.71
N PHE A 111 7.60 -1.73 10.03
CA PHE A 111 6.52 -1.77 9.04
C PHE A 111 5.18 -1.47 9.68
N ARG A 112 4.88 -2.13 10.81
CA ARG A 112 3.62 -1.96 11.55
C ARG A 112 3.42 -0.50 11.97
N SER A 113 4.45 0.13 12.55
CA SER A 113 4.36 1.49 13.09
C SER A 113 4.10 2.52 12.00
N LEU A 114 4.83 2.44 10.88
CA LEU A 114 4.65 3.37 9.74
C LEU A 114 3.29 3.16 9.06
N SER A 115 2.89 1.91 8.87
CA SER A 115 1.59 1.56 8.30
C SER A 115 0.44 2.06 9.18
N GLN A 116 0.54 1.89 10.50
CA GLN A 116 -0.49 2.34 11.44
C GLN A 116 -0.57 3.87 11.49
N ALA A 117 0.57 4.57 11.44
CA ALA A 117 0.59 6.03 11.40
C ALA A 117 -0.16 6.56 10.17
N GLU A 118 0.10 5.98 9.00
CA GLU A 118 -0.58 6.37 7.76
C GLU A 118 -2.07 6.01 7.77
N LEU A 119 -2.42 4.79 8.23
CA LEU A 119 -3.82 4.37 8.37
C LEU A 119 -4.61 5.26 9.34
N ASN A 120 -3.97 5.74 10.42
CA ASN A 120 -4.57 6.69 11.34
C ASN A 120 -4.77 8.06 10.67
N ARG A 121 -3.81 8.53 9.88
CA ARG A 121 -3.88 9.82 9.17
C ARG A 121 -5.07 9.90 8.23
N ILE A 122 -5.40 8.80 7.55
CA ILE A 122 -6.54 8.73 6.61
C ILE A 122 -7.85 8.25 7.26
N SER A 123 -7.83 7.90 8.55
CA SER A 123 -9.03 7.53 9.29
C SER A 123 -9.79 8.78 9.74
N PRO A 124 -11.14 8.75 9.79
CA PRO A 124 -11.91 9.80 10.43
C PRO A 124 -11.47 10.00 11.89
N ALA A 125 -11.52 11.23 12.39
CA ALA A 125 -11.31 11.50 13.80
C ALA A 125 -12.27 10.65 14.64
N LYS A 126 -11.76 10.01 15.70
CA LYS A 126 -12.61 9.40 16.70
C LYS A 126 -13.25 10.55 17.50
N HIS A 127 -14.55 10.74 17.34
CA HIS A 127 -15.35 11.58 18.24
C HIS A 127 -15.69 10.79 19.50
#